data_AF-W4VCC4-F1
#
_entry.id   AF-W4VCC4-F1
#
_cell.length_a   1.000
_cell.length_b   1.000
_cell.length_c   1.000
_cell.angle_alpha   90.00
_cell.angle_beta   90.00
_cell.angle_gamma   90.00
#
_symmetry.space_group_name_H-M   'P 1'
#
loop_
_entity.id
_entity.type
_entity.pdbx_description
1 polymer ?
#
loop_
_entity_poly.entity_id
_entity_poly.type
_entity_poly.pdbx_seq_one_letter_code
_entity_poly.pdbx_strand_id
1 'polypeptide(L)' 'MSDEWLLEDGGKRILKAVNGDRKLQKDIIQALKKGKVEKVLSRVGKDGKVTTYRLNSNGEIIGFWP' A
#
# COMPACT_ATOMS: atom_id res chain seq x y z
N MET A 1 10.58 15.05 -2.00
CA MET A 1 10.47 13.95 -2.98
C MET A 1 9.00 13.73 -3.23
N SER A 2 8.52 13.74 -4.48
CA SER A 2 7.10 13.53 -4.80
C SER A 2 6.74 12.05 -4.63
N ASP A 3 5.48 11.74 -4.31
CA ASP A 3 4.97 10.36 -4.20
C ASP A 3 4.77 9.70 -5.58
N GLU A 4 5.20 10.38 -6.64
CA GLU A 4 5.01 10.00 -8.03
C GLU A 4 5.66 8.65 -8.36
N TRP A 5 6.82 8.37 -7.74
CA TRP A 5 7.53 7.09 -7.87
C TRP A 5 6.75 5.87 -7.34
N LEU A 6 5.74 6.07 -6.49
CA LEU A 6 4.85 4.98 -6.02
C LEU A 6 3.85 4.59 -7.11
N LEU A 7 3.49 5.53 -7.98
CA LEU A 7 2.52 5.39 -9.06
C LEU A 7 3.18 5.15 -10.43
N GLU A 8 4.48 5.44 -10.55
CA GLU A 8 5.30 5.09 -11.71
C GLU A 8 5.17 3.61 -12.07
N ASP A 9 5.30 3.31 -13.36
CA ASP A 9 5.16 1.96 -13.91
C ASP A 9 3.81 1.27 -13.59
N GLY A 10 2.77 2.05 -13.30
CA GLY A 10 1.45 1.51 -12.92
C GLY A 10 1.45 0.84 -11.55
N GLY A 11 2.37 1.24 -10.66
CA GLY A 11 2.45 0.75 -9.29
C GLY A 11 3.06 -0.65 -9.14
N LYS A 12 3.99 -1.05 -10.02
CA LYS A 12 4.73 -2.34 -9.92
C LYS A 12 5.36 -2.56 -8.54
N ARG A 13 5.83 -1.49 -7.88
CA ARG A 13 6.41 -1.58 -6.53
C ARG A 13 5.36 -1.95 -5.49
N ILE A 14 4.17 -1.36 -5.58
CA ILE A 14 3.03 -1.72 -4.72
C ILE A 14 2.66 -3.17 -4.97
N LEU A 15 2.59 -3.61 -6.24
CA LEU A 15 2.31 -5.01 -6.60
C LEU A 15 3.29 -5.99 -5.95
N LYS A 16 4.58 -5.67 -5.95
CA LYS A 16 5.60 -6.49 -5.29
C LYS A 16 5.42 -6.48 -3.77
N ALA A 17 5.10 -5.33 -3.16
CA ALA A 17 4.88 -5.20 -1.73
C ALA A 17 3.66 -5.99 -1.23
N VAL A 18 2.65 -6.17 -2.10
CA VAL A 18 1.45 -6.98 -1.81
C VAL A 18 1.55 -8.41 -2.35
N ASN A 19 2.77 -8.94 -2.52
CA ASN A 19 3.02 -10.31 -2.97
C ASN A 19 2.29 -10.70 -4.27
N GLY A 20 2.18 -9.76 -5.22
CA GLY A 20 1.52 -10.00 -6.50
C GLY A 20 -0.01 -9.85 -6.51
N ASP A 21 -0.63 -9.44 -5.39
CA ASP A 21 -2.06 -9.17 -5.34
C ASP A 21 -2.45 -7.91 -6.12
N ARG A 22 -2.90 -8.10 -7.36
CA ARG A 22 -3.34 -7.02 -8.25
C ARG A 22 -4.60 -6.30 -7.76
N LYS A 23 -5.47 -6.97 -6.99
CA LYS A 23 -6.68 -6.35 -6.45
C LYS A 23 -6.31 -5.39 -5.32
N LEU A 24 -5.47 -5.85 -4.40
CA LEU A 24 -4.95 -5.05 -3.29
C LEU A 24 -4.12 -3.87 -3.82
N GLN A 25 -3.30 -4.11 -4.83
CA GLN A 25 -2.52 -3.06 -5.50
C GLN A 25 -3.42 -1.94 -6.05
N LYS A 26 -4.45 -2.28 -6.83
CA LYS A 26 -5.36 -1.28 -7.42
C LYS A 26 -6.09 -0.49 -6.35
N ASP A 27 -6.52 -1.16 -5.29
CA ASP A 27 -7.23 -0.54 -4.18
C ASP A 27 -6.33 0.47 -3.42
N ILE A 28 -5.09 0.09 -3.11
CA ILE A 28 -4.07 0.98 -2.54
C ILE A 28 -3.83 2.20 -3.43
N ILE A 29 -3.62 1.99 -4.73
CA ILE A 29 -3.40 3.08 -5.68
C ILE A 29 -4.59 4.05 -5.70
N GLN A 30 -5.83 3.53 -5.74
CA GLN A 30 -7.01 4.38 -5.75
C GLN A 30 -7.17 5.17 -4.46
N ALA A 31 -6.90 4.54 -3.31
CA ALA A 31 -7.04 5.19 -2.03
C ALA A 31 -5.97 6.28 -1.81
N LEU A 32 -4.72 6.04 -2.24
CA LEU A 32 -3.66 7.06 -2.28
C LEU A 32 -4.05 8.21 -3.22
N LYS A 33 -4.49 7.92 -4.45
CA LYS A 33 -4.91 8.96 -5.42
C LYS A 33 -6.10 9.79 -4.95
N LYS A 34 -7.03 9.19 -4.20
CA LYS A 34 -8.20 9.88 -3.63
C LYS A 34 -7.90 10.58 -2.31
N GLY A 35 -6.66 10.51 -1.80
CA GLY A 35 -6.30 11.07 -0.50
C GLY A 35 -7.04 10.43 0.68
N LYS A 36 -7.56 9.20 0.51
CA LYS A 36 -8.25 8.48 1.60
C LYS A 36 -7.29 8.03 2.69
N VAL A 37 -6.01 7.88 2.33
CA VAL A 37 -4.92 7.49 3.20
C VAL A 37 -3.67 8.25 2.78
N GLU A 38 -2.80 8.52 3.74
CA GLU A 38 -1.54 9.20 3.48
C GLU A 38 -0.43 8.18 3.19
N LYS A 39 -0.40 7.06 3.93
CA LYS A 39 0.65 6.04 3.83
C LYS A 39 0.10 4.63 4.07
N VAL A 40 0.81 3.63 3.55
CA VAL A 40 0.44 2.20 3.65
C VAL A 40 1.67 1.35 3.95
N LEU A 41 1.55 0.38 4.85
CA LEU A 41 2.58 -0.61 5.14
C LEU A 41 2.07 -2.02 4.78
N SER A 42 2.75 -2.72 3.87
CA SER A 42 2.46 -4.13 3.58
C SER A 42 3.57 -5.01 4.15
N ARG A 43 3.20 -6.03 4.91
CA ARG A 43 4.10 -7.02 5.49
C ARG A 43 3.73 -8.41 5.01
N VAL A 44 4.70 -9.15 4.51
CA VAL A 44 4.54 -10.57 4.18
C VAL A 44 4.92 -11.41 5.40
N GLY A 45 3.99 -12.21 5.89
CA GLY A 45 4.17 -13.17 6.99
C GLY A 45 5.01 -14.38 6.55
N LYS A 46 5.46 -15.18 7.53
CA LYS A 46 6.22 -16.42 7.26
C LYS A 46 5.43 -17.46 6.47
N ASP A 47 4.11 -17.37 6.52
CA ASP A 47 3.14 -18.19 5.79
C ASP A 47 2.83 -17.65 4.38
N GLY A 48 3.49 -16.57 3.95
CA GLY A 48 3.24 -15.92 2.67
C GLY A 48 2.00 -15.02 2.66
N LYS A 49 1.28 -14.87 3.79
CA LYS A 49 0.13 -13.97 3.88
C LYS A 49 0.57 -12.52 3.94
N VAL A 50 -0.10 -11.68 3.17
CA VAL A 50 0.12 -10.23 3.19
C VAL A 50 -0.80 -9.61 4.21
N THR A 51 -0.24 -8.89 5.17
CA THR A 51 -1.01 -8.00 6.06
C THR A 51 -0.67 -6.57 5.70
N THR A 52 -1.69 -5.79 5.38
CA THR A 52 -1.52 -4.39 5.00
C THR A 52 -2.14 -3.50 6.08
N TYR A 53 -1.49 -2.38 6.38
CA TYR A 53 -1.87 -1.44 7.43
C TYR A 53 -2.02 -0.04 6.83
N ARG A 54 -3.01 0.69 7.34
CA ARG A 54 -3.17 2.13 7.13
C ARG A 54 -2.27 2.87 8.11
N LEU A 55 -1.53 3.84 7.59
CA LEU A 55 -0.66 4.71 8.38
C LEU A 55 -1.15 6.15 8.29
N ASN A 56 -1.00 6.91 9.39
CA ASN A 56 -1.10 8.36 9.36
C ASN A 56 0.20 9.01 8.83
N SER A 57 0.20 10.34 8.72
CA SER A 57 1.34 11.16 8.28
C SER A 57 2.59 10.95 9.14
N ASN A 58 2.42 10.72 10.43
CA ASN A 58 3.50 10.41 11.38
C ASN A 58 4.08 9.00 11.18
N GLY A 59 3.45 8.15 10.37
CA GLY A 59 3.86 6.76 10.14
C GLY A 59 3.36 5.78 11.20
N GLU A 60 2.39 6.18 12.01
CA GLU A 60 1.77 5.34 13.02
C GLU A 60 0.64 4.51 12.41
N ILE A 61 0.47 3.29 12.90
CA ILE A 61 -0.61 2.40 12.45
C ILE A 61 -1.93 2.91 13.03
N ILE A 62 -2.82 3.37 12.14
CA ILE A 62 -4.19 3.79 12.49
C ILE A 62 -5.22 2.68 12.27
N GLY A 63 -4.80 1.55 11.68
CA GLY A 63 -5.62 0.36 11.53
C GLY A 63 -5.15 -0.55 10.40
N PHE A 64 -5.86 -1.66 10.20
CA PHE A 64 -5.63 -2.55 9.06
C PHE A 64 -6.17 -1.93 7.76
N TRP A 65 -5.45 -2.12 6.66
CA TRP A 65 -5.92 -1.96 5.28
C TRP A 65 -7.01 -3.02 5.03
N PRO A 66 -8.00 -2.74 4.15
CA PRO A 66 -9.30 -3.39 4.19
C PRO A 66 -9.22 -4.91 4.34
#